data_AF-A0A4V2NWL4-F1
#
_entry.id   AF-A0A4V2NWL4-F1
#
_cell.length_a   1.000
_cell.length_b   1.000
_cell.length_c   1.000
_cell.angle_alpha   90.00
_cell.angle_beta   90.00
_cell.angle_gamma   90.00
#
_symmetry.space_group_name_H-M   'P 1'
#
loop_
_entity.id
_entity.type
_entity.pdbx_description
1 polymer ?
#
loop_
_entity_poly.entity_id
_entity_poly.type
_entity_poly.pdbx_seq_one_letter_code
_entity_poly.pdbx_strand_id
1 'polypeptide(L)' 'MNNLFDLRFVIGAFFTITGLMLFVYSFVDRQAINHWCGLLFFVFGVVMILLSRFKPVRDPNVPDEL' A
#
# COMPACT_ATOMS: atom_id res chain seq x y z
N MET A 1 10.19 7.59 15.90
CA MET A 1 9.92 8.76 15.04
C MET A 1 9.14 8.30 13.82
N ASN A 2 7.95 8.85 13.62
CA ASN A 2 7.00 8.79 12.50
C ASN A 2 6.98 7.51 11.62
N ASN A 3 6.12 6.55 12.00
CA ASN A 3 5.70 5.40 11.17
C ASN A 3 5.13 5.79 9.78
N LEU A 4 4.94 7.08 9.51
CA LEU A 4 4.52 7.64 8.22
C LEU A 4 5.64 7.62 7.15
N PHE A 5 6.90 7.40 7.54
CA PHE A 5 8.05 7.26 6.62
C PHE A 5 8.50 5.80 6.41
N ASP A 6 7.71 4.82 6.85
CA ASP A 6 7.98 3.43 6.49
C ASP A 6 7.76 3.26 4.99
N LEU A 7 8.81 2.84 4.28
CA LEU A 7 8.80 2.60 2.83
C LEU A 7 7.61 1.70 2.42
N ARG A 8 7.22 0.76 3.29
CA ARG A 8 6.07 -0.14 3.08
C ARG A 8 4.74 0.61 3.04
N PHE A 9 4.58 1.59 3.93
CA PHE A 9 3.41 2.46 3.96
C PHE A 9 3.37 3.36 2.72
N VAL A 10 4.49 3.95 2.34
CA VAL A 10 4.59 4.82 1.15
C VAL A 10 4.26 4.05 -0.13
N ILE A 11 4.84 2.87 -0.31
CA ILE A 11 4.56 1.98 -1.44
C ILE A 11 3.08 1.55 -1.41
N GLY A 12 2.57 1.14 -0.25
CA GLY A 12 1.17 0.73 -0.09
C GLY A 12 0.18 1.83 -0.43
N ALA A 13 0.41 3.06 0.04
CA ALA A 13 -0.41 4.22 -0.26
C ALA A 13 -0.40 4.55 -1.76
N PHE A 14 0.77 4.50 -2.40
CA PHE A 14 0.90 4.75 -3.84
C PHE A 14 0.11 3.73 -4.68
N PHE A 15 0.26 2.43 -4.38
CA PHE A 15 -0.48 1.38 -5.09
C PHE A 15 -1.99 1.45 -4.82
N THR A 16 -2.40 1.84 -3.62
CA THR A 16 -3.82 2.02 -3.28
C THR A 16 -4.44 3.16 -4.09
N ILE A 17 -3.78 4.31 -4.17
CA ILE A 17 -4.26 5.49 -4.93
C ILE A 17 -4.30 5.17 -6.43
N THR A 18 -3.23 4.60 -6.97
CA THR A 18 -3.14 4.25 -8.41
C THR A 18 -4.17 3.18 -8.78
N GLY A 19 -4.35 2.17 -7.92
CA GLY A 19 -5.35 1.12 -8.09
C GLY A 19 -6.78 1.66 -8.04
N LEU A 20 -7.07 2.57 -7.10
CA LEU A 20 -8.36 3.26 -7.02
C LEU A 20 -8.63 4.09 -8.29
N MET A 21 -7.61 4.81 -8.78
CA MET A 21 -7.71 5.63 -9.99
C MET A 21 -7.99 4.78 -11.24
N LEU A 22 -7.29 3.65 -11.40
CA LEU A 22 -7.52 2.68 -12.48
C LEU A 22 -8.91 2.02 -12.38
N PHE A 23 -9.33 1.69 -11.15
CA PHE A 23 -10.64 1.10 -10.89
C PHE A 23 -11.77 2.06 -11.26
N VAL A 24 -11.68 3.34 -10.87
CA VAL A 24 -12.65 4.38 -11.26
C VAL A 24 -12.60 4.63 -12.76
N TYR A 25 -11.41 4.69 -13.36
CA TYR A 25 -11.26 4.87 -14.80
C TYR A 25 -11.87 3.72 -15.60
N SER A 26 -11.82 2.49 -15.08
CA SER A 26 -12.47 1.33 -15.69
C SER A 26 -14.00 1.42 -15.77
N PHE A 27 -14.66 2.30 -15.00
CA PHE A 27 -16.10 2.56 -15.18
C PHE A 27 -16.37 3.48 -16.37
N VAL A 28 -15.40 4.32 -16.73
CA VAL A 28 -15.49 5.24 -17.87
C VAL A 28 -15.05 4.56 -19.16
N ASP A 29 -13.93 3.83 -19.10
CA ASP A 29 -13.39 3.06 -20.21
C ASP A 29 -13.64 1.57 -19.95
N ARG A 30 -14.57 0.94 -20.70
CA ARG A 30 -15.00 -0.47 -20.54
C ARG A 30 -13.91 -1.52 -20.83
N GLN A 31 -12.65 -1.13 -20.84
CA GLN A 31 -11.54 -2.05 -20.96
C GLN A 31 -11.41 -2.89 -19.69
N ALA A 32 -11.75 -4.17 -19.81
CA ALA A 32 -11.66 -5.15 -18.74
C ALA A 32 -10.25 -5.22 -18.09
N ILE A 33 -9.20 -4.91 -18.85
CA ILE A 33 -7.81 -4.92 -18.38
C ILE A 33 -7.61 -3.89 -17.25
N ASN A 34 -8.18 -2.69 -17.36
CA ASN A 34 -8.06 -1.65 -16.34
C ASN A 34 -8.78 -2.03 -15.04
N HIS A 35 -9.87 -2.81 -15.13
CA HIS A 35 -10.63 -3.27 -13.97
C HIS A 35 -9.81 -4.24 -13.10
N TRP A 36 -9.27 -5.29 -13.73
CA TRP A 36 -8.51 -6.32 -13.03
C TRP A 36 -7.18 -5.79 -12.49
N CYS A 37 -6.51 -4.94 -13.27
CA CYS A 37 -5.25 -4.33 -12.85
C CYS A 37 -5.45 -3.34 -11.69
N GLY A 38 -6.50 -2.51 -11.76
CA GLY A 38 -6.88 -1.59 -10.69
C GLY A 38 -7.26 -2.33 -9.39
N LEU A 39 -8.05 -3.41 -9.50
CA LEU A 39 -8.41 -4.26 -8.36
C LEU A 39 -7.17 -4.89 -7.69
N LEU A 40 -6.26 -5.47 -8.48
CA LEU A 40 -5.02 -6.07 -7.98
C LEU A 40 -4.15 -5.05 -7.24
N PHE A 41 -3.93 -3.88 -7.85
CA PHE A 41 -3.13 -2.81 -7.23
C PHE A 41 -3.78 -2.25 -5.96
N PHE A 42 -5.11 -2.11 -5.96
CA PHE A 42 -5.83 -1.68 -4.78
C PHE A 42 -5.71 -2.68 -3.63
N VAL A 43 -5.97 -3.97 -3.89
CA VAL A 43 -5.84 -5.03 -2.87
C VAL A 43 -4.40 -5.12 -2.35
N PHE A 44 -3.41 -5.09 -3.24
CA PHE A 44 -2.00 -5.12 -2.85
C PHE A 44 -1.60 -3.90 -1.98
N GLY A 45 -2.03 -2.70 -2.38
CA GLY A 45 -1.77 -1.47 -1.64
C GLY A 45 -2.36 -1.51 -0.22
N VAL A 46 -3.61 -1.97 -0.10
CA VAL A 46 -4.29 -2.14 1.20
C VAL A 46 -3.57 -3.15 2.09
N VAL A 47 -3.14 -4.28 1.53
CA VAL A 47 -2.37 -5.30 2.27
C VAL A 47 -1.04 -4.74 2.78
N MET A 48 -0.32 -3.97 1.97
CA MET A 48 0.93 -3.32 2.37
C MET A 48 0.74 -2.31 3.51
N ILE A 49 -0.33 -1.51 3.46
CA ILE A 49 -0.68 -0.56 4.54
C ILE A 49 -0.99 -1.31 5.83
N LEU A 50 -1.76 -2.41 5.76
CA LEU A 50 -2.05 -3.27 6.92
C LEU A 50 -0.77 -3.86 7.50
N LEU A 51 0.10 -4.44 6.67
CA LEU A 51 1.37 -5.03 7.12
C LEU A 51 2.31 -4.00 7.76
N SER A 52 2.33 -2.76 7.27
CA SER A 52 3.10 -1.69 7.90
C SER A 52 2.55 -1.31 9.28
N ARG A 53 1.23 -1.38 9.49
CA ARG A 53 0.64 -1.21 10.84
C ARG A 53 0.94 -2.36 11.79
N PHE A 54 1.00 -3.60 11.28
CA PHE A 54 1.24 -4.77 12.13
C PHE A 54 2.71 -5.04 12.46
N LYS A 55 3.65 -4.53 11.66
CA LYS A 55 5.08 -4.74 11.93
C LYS A 55 5.65 -3.52 12.65
N PRO A 56 5.87 -3.56 13.97
CA PRO A 56 6.62 -2.50 14.64
C PRO A 56 8.02 -2.41 14.02
N VAL A 57 8.44 -1.18 13.71
CA VAL A 57 9.78 -0.88 13.22
C VAL A 57 10.75 -1.31 14.32
N ARG A 58 11.45 -2.44 14.11
CA ARG A 58 12.56 -2.85 14.96
C ARG A 58 13.71 -1.90 14.67
N ASP A 59 13.90 -0.93 15.55
CA ASP A 59 14.99 0.03 15.45
C ASP A 59 16.30 -0.71 15.78
N PRO A 60 17.22 -0.89 14.82
CA PRO A 60 18.46 -1.63 15.04
C PRO A 60 19.44 -0.89 15.96
N ASN A 61 19.19 0.39 16.29
CA ASN A 61 20.05 1.20 17.15
C ASN A 61 19.54 1.30 18.59
N VAL A 62 18.43 0.65 18.93
CA VAL A 62 18.00 0.49 20.32
C VAL A 62 18.60 -0.83 20.82
N PRO A 63 19.64 -0.79 21.68
CA PRO A 63 20.18 -2.01 22.25
C PRO A 63 19.07 -2.74 23.02
N ASP A 64 19.00 -4.06 22.85
CA ASP A 64 18.14 -4.97 23.59
C ASP A 64 18.63 -5.00 25.06
N GLU A 65 18.49 -3.89 25.80
CA GLU A 65 18.90 -3.81 27.21
C GLU A 65 17.69 -4.10 28.13
N LEU A 66 17.80 -5.28 28.75
CA LEU A 66 17.11 -5.90 29.89
C LEU A 66 15.70 -6.50 29.70
#